data_AF-F6IH11-F1
#
_entry.id   AF-F6IH11-F1
#
_cell.length_a   1.000
_cell.length_b   1.000
_cell.length_c   1.000
_cell.angle_alpha   90.00
_cell.angle_beta   90.00
_cell.angle_gamma   90.00
#
_symmetry.space_group_name_H-M   'P 1'
#
loop_
_entity.id
_entity.type
_entity.pdbx_description
1 polymer ?
#
loop_
_entity_poly.entity_id
_entity_poly.type
_entity_poly.pdbx_seq_one_letter_code
_entity_poly.pdbx_strand_id
1 'polypeptide(L)'
;MHLRRHHQSGDLGWTGRITKQGDGTVSKLVYEAANTILTRTKQSFALKSWALKIAKRRGPWKARVALAPRLAMIMDAMLRDGNSFEA
;
A
#
# COMPACT_ATOMS: atom_id res chain seq x y z
N MET A 1 12.56 30.56 4.29
CA MET A 1 12.73 29.80 5.55
C MET A 1 12.32 28.35 5.29
N HIS A 2 13.24 27.41 5.51
CA HIS A 2 13.12 26.00 5.15
C HIS A 2 12.11 25.26 6.03
N LEU A 3 10.98 24.82 5.47
CA LEU A 3 10.15 23.78 6.09
C LEU A 3 10.63 22.41 5.60
N ARG A 4 11.59 21.91 6.37
CA ARG A 4 12.21 20.60 6.31
C ARG A 4 11.10 19.53 6.30
N ARG A 5 10.83 18.92 5.13
CA ARG A 5 10.01 17.71 5.03
C ARG A 5 10.76 16.59 5.73
N HIS A 6 10.40 16.35 6.98
CA HIS A 6 10.86 15.20 7.72
C HIS A 6 10.16 13.98 7.13
N HIS A 7 10.87 13.22 6.29
CA HIS A 7 10.52 11.86 5.97
C HIS A 7 10.54 11.05 7.27
N GLN A 8 9.40 10.95 7.96
CA GLN A 8 9.17 9.92 8.97
C GLN A 8 8.95 8.60 8.24
N SER A 9 10.06 8.06 7.74
CA SER A 9 10.16 6.72 7.19
C SER A 9 10.35 5.74 8.34
N GLY A 10 9.25 5.29 8.95
CA GLY A 10 9.31 4.27 9.98
C GLY A 10 8.01 4.20 10.75
N ASP A 11 7.33 3.05 10.65
CA ASP A 11 6.10 2.73 11.38
C ASP A 11 4.79 3.36 10.86
N LEU A 12 4.40 2.93 9.66
CA LEU A 12 3.00 3.06 9.23
C LEU A 12 2.21 1.82 9.71
N GLY A 13 2.17 1.64 11.02
CA GLY A 13 1.27 0.74 11.73
C GLY A 13 -0.07 1.43 11.96
N TRP A 14 -0.88 1.59 10.91
CA TRP A 14 -2.28 1.99 11.07
C TRP A 14 -3.19 0.78 10.92
N THR A 15 -3.52 0.20 12.08
CA THR A 15 -4.58 -0.79 12.25
C THR A 15 -5.93 -0.08 12.17
N GLY A 16 -6.37 0.26 10.96
CA GLY A 16 -7.73 0.72 10.68
C GLY A 16 -8.45 -0.34 9.86
N ARG A 17 -9.48 -0.98 10.43
CA ARG A 17 -10.39 -1.88 9.69
C ARG A 17 -10.91 -1.13 8.47
N ILE A 18 -10.51 -1.56 7.27
CA ILE A 18 -11.22 -1.16 6.06
C ILE A 18 -12.61 -1.78 6.14
N THR A 19 -13.59 -0.89 6.22
CA THR A 19 -15.02 -1.18 6.27
C THR A 19 -15.40 -2.11 5.11
N LYS A 20 -16.26 -3.08 5.42
CA LYS A 20 -16.86 -4.09 4.52
C LYS A 20 -17.78 -3.48 3.43
N GLN A 21 -17.62 -2.19 3.10
CA GLN A 21 -18.46 -1.39 2.20
C GLN A 21 -17.72 -0.89 0.94
N GLY A 22 -16.69 -1.61 0.48
CA GLY A 22 -16.13 -1.37 -0.86
C GLY A 22 -16.84 -2.23 -1.89
N ASP A 23 -17.21 -1.66 -3.04
CA ASP A 23 -17.65 -2.42 -4.20
C ASP A 23 -16.67 -3.59 -4.47
N GLY A 24 -17.21 -4.79 -4.66
CA GLY A 24 -16.40 -6.02 -4.80
C GLY A 24 -15.44 -5.96 -6.00
N THR A 25 -15.78 -5.15 -7.00
CA THR A 25 -14.95 -4.85 -8.17
C THR A 25 -13.67 -4.11 -7.79
N VAL A 26 -13.77 -3.05 -6.98
CA VAL A 26 -12.62 -2.25 -6.51
C VAL A 26 -11.68 -3.09 -5.67
N SER A 27 -12.23 -3.91 -4.76
CA SER A 27 -11.42 -4.84 -3.95
C SER A 27 -10.64 -5.83 -4.80
N LYS A 28 -11.25 -6.34 -5.89
CA LYS A 28 -10.60 -7.26 -6.82
C LYS A 28 -9.48 -6.58 -7.62
N LEU A 29 -9.73 -5.39 -8.15
CA LEU A 29 -8.73 -4.61 -8.90
C LEU A 29 -7.52 -4.24 -8.03
N VAL A 30 -7.76 -3.81 -6.80
CA VAL A 30 -6.68 -3.46 -5.86
C VAL A 30 -5.88 -4.70 -5.44
N TYR A 31 -6.52 -5.86 -5.34
CA TYR A 31 -5.83 -7.13 -5.09
C TYR A 31 -4.98 -7.58 -6.28
N GLU A 32 -5.45 -7.41 -7.50
CA GLU A 32 -4.67 -7.66 -8.73
C GLU A 32 -3.50 -6.68 -8.87
N ALA A 33 -3.69 -5.41 -8.51
CA ALA A 33 -2.62 -4.41 -8.44
C ALA A 33 -1.56 -4.80 -7.39
N ALA A 34 -2.00 -5.21 -6.18
CA ALA A 34 -1.11 -5.71 -5.14
C ALA A 34 -0.29 -6.93 -5.61
N ASN A 35 -0.93 -7.85 -6.35
CA ASN A 35 -0.23 -8.99 -6.93
C ASN A 35 0.82 -8.55 -7.96
N THR A 36 0.47 -7.61 -8.83
CA THR A 36 1.37 -7.05 -9.85
C THR A 36 2.57 -6.35 -9.23
N ILE A 37 2.36 -5.59 -8.15
CA ILE A 37 3.43 -4.92 -7.40
C ILE A 37 4.42 -5.93 -6.79
N LEU A 38 3.91 -7.05 -6.28
CA LEU A 38 4.74 -8.09 -5.68
C LEU A 38 5.48 -8.96 -6.70
N THR A 39 4.93 -9.14 -7.90
CA THR A 39 5.41 -10.14 -8.87
C THR A 39 6.07 -9.55 -10.11
N ARG A 40 5.65 -8.36 -10.57
CA ARG A 40 6.04 -7.79 -11.88
C ARG A 40 6.83 -6.50 -11.78
N THR A 41 6.61 -5.69 -10.74
CA THR A 41 7.33 -4.42 -10.60
C THR A 41 8.81 -4.67 -10.27
N LYS A 42 9.74 -4.13 -11.05
CA LYS A 42 11.19 -4.25 -10.78
C LYS A 42 11.66 -3.25 -9.71
N GLN A 43 11.07 -2.06 -9.70
CA GLN A 43 11.35 -1.05 -8.69
C GLN A 43 10.98 -1.56 -7.29
N SER A 44 11.84 -1.29 -6.32
CA SER A 44 11.60 -1.58 -4.92
C SER A 44 11.41 -0.27 -4.18
N PHE A 45 10.23 -0.11 -3.60
CA PHE A 45 9.84 1.05 -2.81
C PHE A 45 9.39 0.60 -1.41
N ALA A 46 9.29 1.53 -0.47
CA ALA A 46 9.07 1.21 0.95
C ALA A 46 7.86 0.28 1.18
N LEU A 47 6.76 0.51 0.46
CA LEU A 47 5.55 -0.30 0.55
C LEU A 47 5.74 -1.73 0.03
N LYS A 48 6.45 -1.91 -1.09
CA LYS A 48 6.79 -3.23 -1.62
C LYS A 48 7.73 -3.99 -0.68
N SER A 49 8.77 -3.34 -0.17
CA SER A 49 9.70 -3.92 0.81
C SER A 49 8.98 -4.39 2.08
N TRP A 50 8.03 -3.58 2.58
CA TRP A 50 7.19 -3.95 3.71
C TRP A 50 6.32 -5.18 3.42
N ALA A 51 5.67 -5.22 2.25
CA ALA A 51 4.84 -6.35 1.85
C ALA A 51 5.67 -7.64 1.65
N LEU A 52 6.89 -7.55 1.12
CA LEU A 52 7.81 -8.68 1.03
C LEU A 52 8.24 -9.21 2.40
N LYS A 53 8.45 -8.34 3.40
CA LYS A 53 8.69 -8.77 4.80
C LYS A 53 7.49 -9.52 5.38
N ILE A 54 6.26 -9.16 5.02
CA ILE A 54 5.07 -9.90 5.41
C ILE A 54 5.01 -11.25 4.69
N ALA A 55 5.30 -11.27 3.38
CA ALA A 55 5.33 -12.50 2.60
C ALA A 55 6.30 -13.52 3.19
N LYS A 56 7.50 -13.07 3.59
CA LYS A 56 8.51 -13.90 4.24
C LYS A 56 8.05 -14.46 5.61
N ARG A 57 7.30 -13.69 6.40
CA ARG A 57 6.88 -14.09 7.76
C ARG A 57 5.57 -14.87 7.82
N ARG A 58 4.65 -14.60 6.89
CA ARG A 58 3.23 -15.00 6.99
C ARG A 58 2.68 -15.60 5.69
N GLY A 59 3.48 -15.66 4.63
CA GLY A 59 3.10 -16.17 3.33
C GLY A 59 2.56 -15.10 2.36
N PRO A 60 2.63 -15.36 1.05
CA PRO A 60 2.32 -14.37 0.00
C PRO A 60 0.86 -13.94 -0.03
N TRP A 61 -0.08 -14.84 0.30
CA TRP A 61 -1.51 -14.51 0.43
C TRP A 61 -1.74 -13.39 1.46
N LYS A 62 -1.18 -13.54 2.67
CA LYS A 62 -1.33 -12.54 3.74
C LYS A 62 -0.66 -11.22 3.39
N ALA A 63 0.43 -11.25 2.63
CA ALA A 63 1.07 -10.04 2.11
C ALA A 63 0.16 -9.29 1.12
N ARG A 64 -0.49 -9.99 0.17
CA ARG A 64 -1.41 -9.39 -0.79
C ARG A 64 -2.63 -8.77 -0.11
N VAL A 65 -3.22 -9.48 0.85
CA VAL A 65 -4.36 -9.01 1.64
C VAL A 65 -3.99 -7.80 2.50
N ALA A 66 -2.78 -7.73 3.04
CA ALA A 66 -2.31 -6.57 3.80
C ALA A 66 -1.91 -5.37 2.91
N LEU A 67 -1.44 -5.64 1.68
CA LEU A 67 -0.99 -4.62 0.74
C LEU A 67 -2.16 -3.89 0.06
N ALA A 68 -3.23 -4.61 -0.30
CA ALA A 68 -4.38 -4.05 -1.01
C ALA A 68 -5.05 -2.87 -0.26
N PRO A 69 -5.44 -3.01 1.03
CA PRO A 69 -5.95 -1.91 1.85
C PRO A 69 -5.10 -0.66 1.82
N ARG A 70 -3.79 -0.86 1.89
CA ARG A 70 -2.82 0.21 1.98
C ARG A 70 -2.65 0.93 0.64
N LEU A 71 -2.71 0.19 -0.46
CA LEU A 71 -2.75 0.78 -1.81
C LEU A 71 -4.02 1.60 -2.04
N ALA A 72 -5.18 1.07 -1.65
CA ALA A 72 -6.44 1.79 -1.80
C ALA A 72 -6.45 3.12 -1.03
N MET A 73 -5.95 3.13 0.21
CA MET A 73 -5.81 4.35 1.01
C MET A 73 -4.88 5.38 0.36
N ILE A 74 -3.75 4.93 -0.15
CA ILE A 74 -2.77 5.80 -0.83
C ILE A 74 -3.38 6.41 -2.09
N MET A 75 -4.10 5.62 -2.90
CA MET A 75 -4.79 6.09 -4.10
C MET A 75 -5.92 7.08 -3.79
N ASP A 76 -6.73 6.80 -2.76
CA ASP A 76 -7.80 7.71 -2.32
C ASP A 76 -7.23 9.04 -1.76
N ALA A 77 -6.13 8.98 -1.01
CA ALA A 77 -5.44 10.17 -0.53
C ALA A 77 -4.88 11.02 -1.68
N MET A 78 -4.28 10.41 -2.71
CA MET A 78 -3.80 11.13 -3.90
C MET A 78 -4.93 11.81 -4.66
N LEU A 79 -6.06 11.12 -4.77
CA LEU A 79 -7.24 11.63 -5.46
C LEU A 79 -7.86 12.82 -4.71
N ARG A 80 -7.79 12.83 -3.37
CA ARG A 80 -8.31 13.91 -2.52
C ARG A 80 -7.35 15.10 -2.37
N ASP A 81 -6.06 14.82 -2.16
CA ASP A 81 -5.04 15.83 -1.83
C ASP A 81 -4.30 16.37 -3.07
N GLY A 82 -4.48 15.75 -4.25
CA GLY A 82 -3.79 16.14 -5.49
C GLY A 82 -2.27 15.91 -5.46
N ASN A 83 -1.74 15.27 -4.41
CA ASN A 83 -0.32 15.00 -4.25
C ASN A 83 0.06 13.68 -4.91
N SER A 84 1.22 13.64 -5.59
CA SER A 84 1.72 12.45 -6.29
C SER A 84 2.30 11.41 -5.32
N PHE A 85 2.23 10.13 -5.68
CA PHE A 85 3.00 9.08 -5.01
C PHE A 85 4.50 9.30 -5.22
N GLU A 86 5.26 9.48 -4.15
CA GLU A 86 6.72 9.34 -4.20
C GLU A 86 7.10 7.90 -3.82
N ALA A 87 7.69 7.19 -4.79
CA ALA A 87 8.01 5.76 -4.73
C ALA A 87 9.43 5.49 -4.23
#